data_AF-A0A1G3G548-F1
#
_entry.id   AF-A0A1G3G548-F1
#
_cell.length_a   1.000
_cell.length_b   1.000
_cell.length_c   1.000
_cell.angle_alpha   90.00
_cell.angle_beta   90.00
_cell.angle_gamma   90.00
#
_symmetry.space_group_name_H-M   'P 1'
#
loop_
_entity.id
_entity.type
_entity.pdbx_description
1 polymer ?
#
loop_
_entity_poly.entity_id
_entity_poly.type
_entity_poly.pdbx_seq_one_letter_code
_entity_poly.pdbx_strand_id
1 'polypeptide(L)'
;MASALPVLKAAVLSAFLGAGLPAAMFAGPIADKAAEVEALLDAGDSAGAAAAIAEVYAQVWEASPALGIRQAVLVTEAAAGVGVYNPRPTNTFKAGEPILIYAEPTGYGYGTPAEGLYAMGFGVDLKVVSETGEILGEIPDLTQVELNSRNQNREFQANITYTLTGIAPGRYVLQTTLKDKYSAKTGTFETAIEIIEGTYEPPKVINTTINTEMTTTGSTSEINTTIESNE
;
A
#
# COMPACT_ATOMS: atom_id res chain seq x y z
N MET A 1 42.31 74.54 38.51
CA MET A 1 41.13 75.07 39.22
C MET A 1 39.90 74.45 38.56
N ALA A 2 39.24 73.52 39.27
CA ALA A 2 37.84 73.60 39.68
C ALA A 2 36.86 73.62 38.48
N SER A 3 36.34 72.46 38.05
CA SER A 3 35.11 71.80 38.51
C SER A 3 33.82 72.55 38.16
N ALA A 4 32.99 71.94 37.31
CA ALA A 4 31.54 71.92 37.45
C ALA A 4 30.94 70.85 36.51
N LEU A 5 30.34 69.81 37.09
CA LEU A 5 29.24 69.07 36.47
C LEU A 5 27.93 69.71 36.93
N PRO A 6 26.86 69.66 36.10
CA PRO A 6 25.68 68.97 36.60
C PRO A 6 25.00 68.05 35.58
N VAL A 7 24.33 67.06 36.16
CA VAL A 7 23.45 66.04 35.59
C VAL A 7 22.31 66.64 34.76
N LEU A 8 22.02 66.08 33.57
CA LEU A 8 20.67 66.14 33.00
C LEU A 8 20.28 64.88 32.21
N LYS A 9 18.98 64.59 32.34
CA LYS A 9 18.21 63.37 32.08
C LYS A 9 18.14 62.91 30.61
N ALA A 10 17.77 61.64 30.49
CA ALA A 10 17.62 60.82 29.28
C ALA A 10 16.78 61.43 28.13
N ALA A 11 17.15 61.06 26.91
CA ALA A 11 16.23 60.91 25.78
C ALA A 11 16.64 59.69 24.95
N VAL A 12 15.75 58.70 24.92
CA VAL A 12 15.76 57.58 23.96
C VAL A 12 15.45 58.17 22.58
N LEU A 13 16.27 57.86 21.57
CA LEU A 13 15.87 58.04 20.17
C LEU A 13 16.26 56.81 19.36
N SER A 14 15.20 56.15 18.89
CA SER A 14 15.16 54.99 18.00
C SER A 14 15.84 55.25 16.66
N ALA A 15 16.42 54.19 16.09
CA ALA A 15 16.40 53.93 14.66
C ALA A 15 16.45 52.42 14.40
N PHE A 16 15.28 51.78 14.53
CA PHE A 16 14.97 50.56 13.79
C PHE A 16 14.80 50.94 12.32
N LEU A 17 15.60 50.37 11.42
CA LEU A 17 15.24 50.28 10.01
C LEU A 17 15.82 49.00 9.38
N GLY A 18 15.43 47.86 9.94
CA GLY A 18 15.54 46.57 9.28
C GLY A 18 14.19 46.23 8.65
N ALA A 19 13.84 46.84 7.53
CA ALA A 19 12.69 46.44 6.72
C ALA A 19 13.13 45.31 5.76
N GLY A 20 13.40 44.13 6.30
CA GLY A 20 13.30 42.91 5.53
C GLY A 20 11.81 42.66 5.31
N LEU A 21 11.28 42.99 4.13
CA LEU A 21 9.95 42.54 3.73
C LEU A 21 9.93 41.01 3.84
N PRO A 22 9.09 40.40 4.69
CA PRO A 22 8.86 38.97 4.57
C PRO A 22 8.27 38.78 3.18
N ALA A 23 8.96 38.01 2.32
CA ALA A 23 8.33 37.51 1.11
C ALA A 23 7.06 36.80 1.57
N ALA A 24 5.89 37.36 1.22
CA ALA A 24 4.63 36.67 1.42
C ALA A 24 4.72 35.40 0.58
N MET A 25 5.06 34.29 1.23
CA MET A 25 4.97 32.97 0.65
C MET A 25 3.48 32.76 0.45
N PHE A 26 2.99 32.99 -0.77
CA PHE A 26 1.60 32.74 -1.11
C PHE A 26 1.29 31.29 -0.73
N ALA A 27 0.22 31.13 0.05
CA ALA A 27 -0.29 29.81 0.38
C ALA A 27 -0.48 29.03 -0.93
N GLY A 28 0.03 27.80 -0.99
CA GLY A 28 -0.14 26.96 -2.17
C GLY A 28 -1.60 26.46 -2.30
N PRO A 29 -2.00 25.88 -3.45
CA PRO A 29 -3.37 25.42 -3.68
C PRO A 29 -3.93 24.47 -2.61
N ILE A 30 -3.06 23.70 -1.93
CA ILE A 30 -3.42 22.83 -0.82
C ILE A 30 -3.91 23.63 0.40
N ALA A 31 -3.25 24.73 0.73
CA ALA A 31 -3.59 25.56 1.89
C ALA A 31 -4.91 26.32 1.66
N ASP A 32 -5.16 26.79 0.43
CA ASP A 32 -6.44 27.40 0.06
C ASP A 32 -7.60 26.41 0.23
N LYS A 33 -7.43 25.16 -0.22
CA LYS A 33 -8.45 24.11 -0.01
C LYS A 33 -8.61 23.68 1.44
N ALA A 34 -7.56 23.72 2.25
CA ALA A 34 -7.69 23.47 3.69
C ALA A 34 -8.57 24.53 4.38
N ALA A 35 -8.41 25.81 4.03
CA ALA A 35 -9.27 26.88 4.55
C ALA A 35 -10.74 26.73 4.10
N GLU A 36 -10.98 26.24 2.88
CA GLU A 36 -12.33 25.91 2.40
C GLU A 36 -12.97 24.78 3.21
N VAL A 37 -12.19 23.73 3.54
CA VAL A 37 -12.66 22.63 4.39
C VAL A 37 -13.10 23.15 5.76
N GLU A 38 -12.31 24.03 6.39
CA GLU A 38 -12.67 24.65 7.68
C GLU A 38 -13.98 25.44 7.58
N ALA A 39 -14.11 26.29 6.54
CA ALA A 39 -15.32 27.08 6.34
C ALA A 39 -16.57 26.23 6.11
N LEU A 40 -16.46 25.11 5.38
CA LEU A 40 -17.56 24.17 5.15
C LEU A 40 -17.96 23.45 6.44
N LEU A 41 -16.98 23.06 7.27
CA LEU A 41 -17.25 22.47 8.59
C LEU A 41 -17.96 23.46 9.53
N ASP A 42 -17.51 24.71 9.58
CA ASP A 42 -18.13 25.78 10.37
C ASP A 42 -19.58 26.07 9.93
N ALA A 43 -19.86 25.92 8.63
CA ALA A 43 -21.19 26.03 8.06
C ALA A 43 -22.08 24.79 8.29
N GLY A 44 -21.53 23.71 8.88
CA GLY A 44 -22.22 22.44 9.08
C GLY A 44 -22.33 21.57 7.82
N ASP A 45 -21.68 21.94 6.71
CA ASP A 45 -21.64 21.18 5.46
C ASP A 45 -20.53 20.12 5.50
N SER A 46 -20.77 19.06 6.25
CA SER A 46 -19.81 17.96 6.38
C SER A 46 -19.57 17.21 5.05
N ALA A 47 -20.56 17.17 4.15
CA ALA A 47 -20.43 16.49 2.87
C ALA A 47 -19.54 17.28 1.91
N GLY A 48 -19.74 18.60 1.83
CA GLY A 48 -18.86 19.51 1.11
C GLY A 48 -17.43 19.47 1.65
N ALA A 49 -17.27 19.53 2.97
CA ALA A 49 -15.95 19.44 3.60
C ALA A 49 -15.22 18.13 3.25
N ALA A 50 -15.94 17.00 3.28
CA ALA A 50 -15.38 15.70 2.89
C ALA A 50 -14.95 15.66 1.41
N ALA A 51 -15.71 16.27 0.51
CA ALA A 51 -15.34 16.38 -0.90
C ALA A 51 -14.09 17.26 -1.09
N ALA A 52 -14.04 18.42 -0.45
CA ALA A 52 -12.92 19.35 -0.54
C ALA A 52 -11.61 18.74 0.00
N ILE A 53 -11.64 18.05 1.13
CA ILE A 53 -10.44 17.38 1.66
C ILE A 53 -10.01 16.19 0.80
N ALA A 54 -10.95 15.49 0.15
CA ALA A 54 -10.64 14.40 -0.77
C ALA A 54 -9.90 14.88 -2.02
N GLU A 55 -10.15 16.11 -2.49
CA GLU A 55 -9.39 16.76 -3.57
C GLU A 55 -7.95 17.08 -3.14
N VAL A 56 -7.76 17.58 -1.92
CA VAL A 56 -6.42 17.80 -1.36
C VAL A 56 -5.64 16.48 -1.34
N TYR A 57 -6.26 15.42 -0.84
CA TYR A 57 -5.63 14.11 -0.83
C TYR A 57 -5.33 13.59 -2.24
N ALA A 58 -6.20 13.87 -3.23
CA ALA A 58 -5.95 13.56 -4.65
C ALA A 58 -4.68 14.25 -5.16
N GLN A 59 -4.51 15.54 -4.87
CA GLN A 59 -3.34 16.31 -5.30
C GLN A 59 -2.04 15.74 -4.72
N VAL A 60 -2.04 15.39 -3.44
CA VAL A 60 -0.88 14.76 -2.77
C VAL A 60 -0.57 13.40 -3.40
N TRP A 61 -1.61 12.62 -3.67
CA TRP A 61 -1.49 11.30 -4.31
C TRP A 61 -0.84 11.40 -5.69
N GLU A 62 -1.35 12.29 -6.55
CA GLU A 62 -0.82 12.50 -7.90
C GLU A 62 0.61 13.06 -7.89
N ALA A 63 0.89 14.01 -6.99
CA ALA A 63 2.20 14.64 -6.86
C ALA A 63 3.29 13.72 -6.31
N SER A 64 2.93 12.54 -5.79
CA SER A 64 3.89 11.58 -5.24
C SER A 64 4.89 11.15 -6.34
N PRO A 65 6.20 11.34 -6.17
CA PRO A 65 7.20 11.10 -7.22
C PRO A 65 7.50 9.62 -7.46
N ALA A 66 7.10 8.76 -6.52
CA ALA A 66 7.29 7.32 -6.53
C ALA A 66 6.09 6.64 -5.85
N LEU A 67 5.99 5.32 -5.96
CA LEU A 67 5.02 4.56 -5.17
C LEU A 67 5.51 4.49 -3.72
N GLY A 68 4.68 4.92 -2.78
CA GLY A 68 4.90 4.62 -1.37
C GLY A 68 4.42 3.22 -1.05
N ILE A 69 5.13 2.48 -0.20
CA ILE A 69 4.67 1.18 0.32
C ILE A 69 4.26 1.38 1.77
N ARG A 70 2.96 1.45 2.03
CA ARG A 70 2.43 1.69 3.38
C ARG A 70 2.62 0.49 4.29
N GLN A 71 2.50 -0.71 3.72
CA GLN A 71 2.68 -1.97 4.43
C GLN A 71 3.15 -3.05 3.45
N ALA A 72 3.97 -3.97 3.97
CA ALA A 72 4.34 -5.22 3.32
C ALA A 72 4.54 -6.29 4.41
N VAL A 73 3.75 -7.36 4.38
CA VAL A 73 3.79 -8.41 5.42
C VAL A 73 3.57 -9.79 4.83
N LEU A 74 4.19 -10.80 5.44
CA LEU A 74 3.88 -12.20 5.16
C LEU A 74 2.50 -12.54 5.72
N VAL A 75 1.72 -13.29 4.94
CA VAL A 75 0.34 -13.65 5.29
C VAL A 75 0.09 -15.15 5.11
N THR A 76 -0.92 -15.67 5.81
CA THR A 76 -1.32 -17.09 5.71
C THR A 76 -2.16 -17.39 4.47
N GLU A 77 -2.90 -16.39 3.98
CA GLU A 77 -3.72 -16.47 2.77
C GLU A 77 -3.81 -15.10 2.08
N ALA A 78 -4.35 -15.08 0.86
CA ALA A 78 -4.60 -13.84 0.14
C ALA A 78 -5.57 -12.94 0.91
N ALA A 79 -5.22 -11.67 1.07
CA ALA A 79 -6.04 -10.69 1.75
C ALA A 79 -7.32 -10.39 0.96
N ALA A 80 -8.44 -10.30 1.68
CA ALA A 80 -9.75 -10.00 1.08
C ALA A 80 -9.91 -8.51 0.73
N GLY A 81 -9.07 -7.65 1.31
CA GLY A 81 -9.15 -6.20 1.17
C GLY A 81 -8.00 -5.49 1.85
N VAL A 82 -7.97 -4.16 1.71
CA VAL A 82 -7.02 -3.32 2.45
C VAL A 82 -7.27 -3.45 3.96
N GLY A 83 -6.23 -3.74 4.73
CA GLY A 83 -6.35 -4.01 6.17
C GLY A 83 -7.01 -5.35 6.56
N VAL A 84 -7.43 -6.19 5.60
CA VAL A 84 -8.13 -7.46 5.87
C VAL A 84 -7.24 -8.64 5.50
N TYR A 85 -6.27 -8.92 6.37
CA TYR A 85 -5.27 -9.98 6.20
C TYR A 85 -4.94 -10.65 7.54
N ASN A 86 -4.45 -11.89 7.47
CA ASN A 86 -3.93 -12.61 8.62
C ASN A 86 -2.40 -12.72 8.50
N PRO A 87 -1.63 -12.05 9.40
CA PRO A 87 -0.17 -12.17 9.39
C PRO A 87 0.27 -13.61 9.59
N ARG A 88 1.28 -14.02 8.82
CA ARG A 88 1.93 -15.31 9.07
C ARG A 88 2.73 -15.22 10.38
N PRO A 89 2.61 -16.22 11.29
CA PRO A 89 3.26 -16.16 12.60
C PRO A 89 4.79 -16.29 12.53
N THR A 90 5.31 -16.87 11.45
CA THR A 90 6.76 -17.03 11.22
C THR A 90 7.11 -16.63 9.79
N ASN A 91 8.39 -16.39 9.55
CA ASN A 91 8.96 -16.16 8.23
C ASN A 91 9.73 -17.38 7.70
N THR A 92 9.48 -18.55 8.28
CA THR A 92 10.16 -19.80 7.94
C THR A 92 9.35 -20.62 6.95
N PHE A 93 9.96 -21.03 5.85
CA PHE A 93 9.33 -21.79 4.77
C PHE A 93 10.18 -23.00 4.39
N LYS A 94 9.58 -23.99 3.75
CA LYS A 94 10.33 -25.04 3.05
C LYS A 94 10.55 -24.65 1.59
N ALA A 95 11.56 -25.23 0.95
CA ALA A 95 11.72 -25.07 -0.49
C ALA A 95 10.45 -25.57 -1.23
N GLY A 96 9.94 -24.78 -2.16
CA GLY A 96 8.70 -25.03 -2.89
C GLY A 96 7.41 -24.67 -2.14
N GLU A 97 7.49 -24.23 -0.87
CA GLU A 97 6.34 -23.70 -0.15
C GLU A 97 5.93 -22.32 -0.72
N PRO A 98 4.63 -22.06 -0.93
CA PRO A 98 4.15 -20.74 -1.30
C PRO A 98 4.43 -19.69 -0.21
N ILE A 99 5.04 -18.59 -0.61
CA ILE A 99 5.32 -17.41 0.21
C ILE A 99 4.33 -16.33 -0.21
N LEU A 100 3.33 -16.06 0.63
CA LEU A 100 2.32 -15.06 0.37
C LEU A 100 2.69 -13.75 1.06
N ILE A 101 2.66 -12.66 0.30
CA ILE A 101 2.93 -11.31 0.75
C ILE A 101 1.71 -10.45 0.43
N TYR A 102 1.29 -9.70 1.44
CA TYR A 102 0.33 -8.61 1.31
C TYR A 102 1.08 -7.28 1.30
N ALA A 103 0.83 -6.43 0.31
CA ALA A 103 1.37 -5.08 0.27
C ALA A 103 0.32 -4.01 -0.09
N GLU A 104 0.53 -2.79 0.41
CA GLU A 104 -0.34 -1.63 0.20
C GLU A 104 0.42 -0.50 -0.50
N PRO A 105 0.46 -0.48 -1.84
CA PRO A 105 1.05 0.62 -2.58
C PRO A 105 0.19 1.89 -2.49
N THR A 106 0.83 3.04 -2.60
CA THR A 106 0.21 4.38 -2.56
C THR A 106 0.79 5.28 -3.64
N GLY A 107 0.05 6.30 -4.06
CA GLY A 107 0.50 7.26 -5.08
C GLY A 107 0.51 6.73 -6.51
N TYR A 108 -0.16 5.60 -6.76
CA TYR A 108 -0.28 4.98 -8.09
C TYR A 108 -1.26 5.73 -9.01
N GLY A 109 -1.06 5.59 -10.32
CA GLY A 109 -1.94 6.14 -11.35
C GLY A 109 -3.15 5.27 -11.65
N TYR A 110 -4.03 5.80 -12.50
CA TYR A 110 -5.26 5.14 -12.91
C TYR A 110 -5.36 5.05 -14.43
N GLY A 111 -5.75 3.87 -14.93
CA GLY A 111 -6.20 3.69 -16.31
C GLY A 111 -7.71 3.83 -16.44
N THR A 112 -8.19 3.97 -17.67
CA THR A 112 -9.64 4.04 -17.99
C THR A 112 -9.99 2.91 -18.97
N PRO A 113 -10.17 1.66 -18.49
CA PRO A 113 -10.34 0.50 -19.35
C PRO A 113 -11.67 0.50 -20.12
N ALA A 114 -12.68 1.19 -19.59
CA ALA A 114 -13.98 1.43 -20.23
C ALA A 114 -14.65 2.67 -19.60
N GLU A 115 -15.75 3.11 -20.20
CA GLU A 115 -16.55 4.22 -19.66
C GLU A 115 -17.01 3.92 -18.23
N GLY A 116 -16.74 4.86 -17.31
CA GLY A 116 -17.11 4.74 -15.91
C GLY A 116 -16.32 3.71 -15.10
N LEU A 117 -15.22 3.18 -15.64
CA LEU A 117 -14.30 2.30 -14.92
C LEU A 117 -12.92 2.92 -14.79
N TYR A 118 -12.27 2.60 -13.67
CA TYR A 118 -10.88 2.89 -13.39
C TYR A 118 -10.12 1.57 -13.22
N ALA A 119 -8.92 1.50 -13.78
CA ALA A 119 -8.01 0.40 -13.60
C ALA A 119 -6.84 0.83 -12.71
N MET A 120 -6.41 -0.08 -11.84
CA MET A 120 -5.19 0.01 -11.06
C MET A 120 -4.42 -1.29 -11.25
N GLY A 121 -3.10 -1.22 -11.33
CA GLY A 121 -2.33 -2.43 -11.48
C GLY A 121 -0.83 -2.21 -11.45
N PHE A 122 -0.12 -3.29 -11.14
CA PHE A 122 1.31 -3.29 -10.95
C PHE A 122 1.95 -4.48 -11.64
N GLY A 123 3.05 -4.25 -12.35
CA GLY A 123 4.03 -5.29 -12.64
C GLY A 123 4.88 -5.55 -11.40
N VAL A 124 5.22 -6.81 -11.16
CA VAL A 124 5.99 -7.24 -9.98
C VAL A 124 7.31 -7.86 -10.43
N ASP A 125 8.41 -7.27 -9.98
CA ASP A 125 9.75 -7.84 -10.10
C ASP A 125 10.16 -8.45 -8.76
N LEU A 126 10.96 -9.52 -8.81
CA LEU A 126 11.55 -10.16 -7.63
C LEU A 126 13.08 -10.22 -7.77
N LYS A 127 13.78 -9.75 -6.75
CA LYS A 127 15.20 -10.05 -6.53
C LYS A 127 15.34 -10.88 -5.25
N VAL A 128 16.09 -11.97 -5.32
CA VAL A 128 16.41 -12.82 -4.17
C VAL A 128 17.85 -12.56 -3.74
N VAL A 129 18.02 -12.15 -2.48
CA VAL A 129 19.32 -11.78 -1.90
C VAL A 129 19.64 -12.71 -0.74
N SER A 130 20.87 -13.21 -0.67
CA SER A 130 21.35 -14.02 0.47
C SER A 130 21.57 -13.17 1.72
N GLU A 131 21.72 -13.82 2.89
CA GLU A 131 22.08 -13.13 4.15
C GLU A 131 23.38 -12.30 4.04
N THR A 132 24.29 -12.68 3.13
CA THR A 132 25.56 -11.97 2.89
C THR A 132 25.44 -10.81 1.90
N GLY A 133 24.25 -10.57 1.33
CA GLY A 133 24.01 -9.53 0.33
C GLY A 133 24.27 -9.96 -1.12
N GLU A 134 24.57 -11.24 -1.37
CA GLU A 134 24.73 -11.77 -2.72
C GLU A 134 23.39 -11.85 -3.44
N ILE A 135 23.32 -11.36 -4.67
CA ILE A 135 22.14 -11.49 -5.53
C ILE A 135 22.16 -12.89 -6.13
N LEU A 136 21.21 -13.72 -5.72
CA LEU A 136 21.09 -15.11 -6.19
C LEU A 136 20.25 -15.21 -7.46
N GLY A 137 19.36 -14.25 -7.68
CA GLY A 137 18.54 -14.18 -8.89
C GLY A 137 17.72 -12.91 -8.96
N GLU A 138 17.43 -12.49 -10.19
CA GLU A 138 16.52 -11.40 -10.51
C GLU A 138 15.52 -11.91 -11.54
N ILE A 139 14.24 -11.70 -11.26
CA ILE A 139 13.13 -12.13 -12.10
C ILE A 139 12.27 -10.90 -12.39
N PRO A 140 12.55 -10.21 -13.51
CA PRO A 140 11.70 -9.11 -13.94
C PRO A 140 10.35 -9.65 -14.45
N ASP A 141 9.30 -8.85 -14.30
CA ASP A 141 7.96 -9.12 -14.81
C ASP A 141 7.41 -10.49 -14.39
N LEU A 142 7.71 -10.89 -13.15
CA LEU A 142 7.34 -12.19 -12.58
C LEU A 142 5.83 -12.39 -12.58
N THR A 143 5.08 -11.37 -12.20
CA THR A 143 3.61 -11.42 -12.18
C THR A 143 3.02 -10.01 -12.26
N GLN A 144 1.69 -9.93 -12.34
CA GLN A 144 0.92 -8.71 -12.29
C GLN A 144 -0.24 -8.84 -11.31
N VAL A 145 -0.56 -7.74 -10.64
CA VAL A 145 -1.75 -7.62 -9.77
C VAL A 145 -2.59 -6.45 -10.26
N GLU A 146 -3.90 -6.64 -10.39
CA GLU A 146 -4.80 -5.66 -11.02
C GLU A 146 -6.17 -5.63 -10.36
N LEU A 147 -6.82 -4.48 -10.45
CA LEU A 147 -8.20 -4.27 -10.01
C LEU A 147 -8.87 -3.21 -10.89
N ASN A 148 -10.05 -3.55 -11.40
CA ASN A 148 -10.97 -2.61 -12.03
C ASN A 148 -12.06 -2.21 -11.03
N SER A 149 -12.34 -0.91 -10.94
CA SER A 149 -13.33 -0.35 -10.01
C SER A 149 -14.19 0.70 -10.71
N ARG A 150 -15.39 0.94 -10.19
CA ARG A 150 -16.22 2.11 -10.57
C ARG A 150 -15.75 3.41 -9.90
N ASN A 151 -14.80 3.31 -8.97
CA ASN A 151 -14.22 4.44 -8.26
C ASN A 151 -12.70 4.46 -8.45
N GLN A 152 -12.10 5.64 -8.33
CA GLN A 152 -10.65 5.78 -8.16
C GLN A 152 -10.26 5.36 -6.74
N ASN A 153 -10.25 4.05 -6.49
CA ASN A 153 -9.88 3.52 -5.18
C ASN A 153 -8.45 3.96 -4.84
N ARG A 154 -8.24 4.47 -3.63
CA ARG A 154 -6.91 4.68 -3.04
C ARG A 154 -6.51 3.53 -2.10
N GLU A 155 -7.33 2.49 -2.14
CA GLU A 155 -7.16 1.23 -1.43
C GLU A 155 -6.88 0.14 -2.47
N PHE A 156 -5.67 -0.41 -2.42
CA PHE A 156 -5.26 -1.53 -3.24
C PHE A 156 -4.45 -2.51 -2.38
N GLN A 157 -4.86 -3.78 -2.38
CA GLN A 157 -4.12 -4.88 -1.80
C GLN A 157 -3.38 -5.65 -2.88
N ALA A 158 -2.06 -5.56 -2.89
CA ALA A 158 -1.22 -6.41 -3.72
C ALA A 158 -1.03 -7.75 -3.00
N ASN A 159 -1.80 -8.75 -3.43
CA ASN A 159 -1.61 -10.14 -3.03
C ASN A 159 -0.57 -10.78 -3.96
N ILE A 160 0.63 -11.04 -3.44
CA ILE A 160 1.77 -11.54 -4.20
C ILE A 160 2.15 -12.91 -3.66
N THR A 161 2.36 -13.87 -4.54
CA THR A 161 2.78 -15.22 -4.16
C THR A 161 4.09 -15.56 -4.88
N TYR A 162 5.08 -16.01 -4.11
CA TYR A 162 6.33 -16.54 -4.62
C TYR A 162 6.49 -18.02 -4.27
N THR A 163 7.10 -18.78 -5.17
CA THR A 163 7.46 -20.18 -4.92
C THR A 163 8.92 -20.37 -5.28
N LEU A 164 9.78 -20.51 -4.27
CA LEU A 164 11.22 -20.66 -4.47
C LEU A 164 11.58 -22.14 -4.49
N THR A 165 12.06 -22.63 -5.63
CA THR A 165 12.53 -24.01 -5.80
C THR A 165 14.03 -24.05 -6.06
N GLY A 166 14.68 -25.18 -5.75
CA GLY A 166 16.13 -25.33 -5.96
C GLY A 166 17.01 -24.44 -5.06
N ILE A 167 16.42 -23.78 -4.05
CA ILE A 167 17.12 -22.93 -3.10
C ILE A 167 17.56 -23.75 -1.87
N ALA A 168 18.79 -23.51 -1.41
CA ALA A 168 19.30 -24.18 -0.23
C ALA A 168 18.63 -23.64 1.06
N PRO A 169 18.62 -24.41 2.15
CA PRO A 169 18.28 -23.87 3.47
C PRO A 169 19.16 -22.67 3.81
N GLY A 170 18.57 -21.63 4.40
CA GLY A 170 19.27 -20.39 4.72
C GLY A 170 18.34 -19.19 4.82
N ARG A 171 18.91 -18.03 5.14
CA ARG A 171 18.18 -16.76 5.25
C ARG A 171 18.32 -15.95 3.98
N TYR A 172 17.21 -15.34 3.58
CA TYR A 172 17.12 -14.58 2.35
C TYR A 172 16.29 -13.31 2.56
N VAL A 173 16.57 -12.31 1.74
CA VAL A 173 15.73 -11.13 1.57
C VAL A 173 15.09 -11.20 0.18
N LEU A 174 13.76 -11.12 0.15
CA LEU A 174 12.99 -10.97 -1.08
C LEU A 174 12.78 -9.47 -1.30
N GLN A 175 13.48 -8.91 -2.27
CA GLN A 175 13.30 -7.53 -2.69
C GLN A 175 12.26 -7.49 -3.81
N THR A 176 11.08 -6.98 -3.50
CA THR A 176 9.97 -6.85 -4.44
C THR A 176 9.90 -5.42 -4.97
N THR A 177 9.87 -5.26 -6.29
CA THR A 177 9.60 -3.96 -6.91
C THR A 177 8.25 -3.98 -7.61
N LEU A 178 7.38 -3.05 -7.23
CA LEU A 178 6.14 -2.75 -7.92
C LEU A 178 6.38 -1.67 -8.96
N LYS A 179 5.96 -1.93 -10.20
CA LYS A 179 5.98 -1.00 -11.32
C LYS A 179 4.54 -0.64 -11.64
N ASP A 180 4.17 0.62 -11.42
CA ASP A 180 2.83 1.09 -11.74
C ASP A 180 2.56 0.93 -13.24
N LYS A 181 1.42 0.35 -13.62
CA LYS A 181 1.05 0.18 -15.02
C LYS A 181 0.57 1.49 -15.66
N TYR A 182 0.18 2.47 -14.87
CA TYR A 182 -0.45 3.70 -15.34
C TYR A 182 0.37 4.97 -15.04
N SER A 183 1.63 4.81 -14.63
CA SER A 183 2.61 5.89 -14.55
C SER A 183 4.03 5.33 -14.66
N ALA A 184 5.05 6.19 -14.60
CA ALA A 184 6.45 5.76 -14.52
C ALA A 184 6.91 5.42 -13.08
N LYS A 185 6.00 5.49 -12.10
CA LYS A 185 6.34 5.35 -10.68
C LYS A 185 6.64 3.89 -10.35
N THR A 186 7.63 3.71 -9.49
CA THR A 186 7.96 2.41 -8.91
C THR A 186 8.06 2.53 -7.40
N GLY A 187 7.95 1.40 -6.71
CA GLY A 187 8.16 1.30 -5.27
C GLY A 187 8.72 -0.07 -4.91
N THR A 188 9.63 -0.11 -3.95
CA THR A 188 10.33 -1.34 -3.57
C THR A 188 10.17 -1.59 -2.09
N PHE A 189 10.02 -2.84 -1.70
CA PHE A 189 10.03 -3.28 -0.32
C PHE A 189 10.78 -4.62 -0.17
N GLU A 190 11.16 -4.94 1.05
CA GLU A 190 11.94 -6.12 1.38
C GLU A 190 11.21 -6.98 2.40
N THR A 191 11.22 -8.30 2.18
CA THR A 191 10.67 -9.29 3.09
C THR A 191 11.73 -10.31 3.44
N ALA A 192 12.11 -10.40 4.72
CA ALA A 192 13.06 -11.39 5.20
C ALA A 192 12.40 -12.75 5.42
N ILE A 193 12.99 -13.81 4.89
CA ILE A 193 12.54 -15.19 5.05
C ILE A 193 13.67 -16.12 5.47
N GLU A 194 13.32 -17.29 5.98
CA GLU A 194 14.24 -18.40 6.20
C GLU A 194 13.71 -19.64 5.50
N ILE A 195 14.51 -20.24 4.64
CA ILE A 195 14.24 -21.57 4.09
C ILE A 195 14.85 -22.60 5.03
N ILE A 196 14.05 -23.54 5.52
CA ILE A 196 14.51 -24.68 6.33
C ILE A 196 14.56 -25.96 5.50
N GLU A 197 15.31 -26.94 6.02
CA GLU A 197 15.30 -28.28 5.47
C GLU A 197 13.90 -28.91 5.49
N GLY A 198 13.63 -29.70 4.46
CA GLY A 198 12.41 -30.49 4.31
C GLY A 198 11.70 -30.25 2.98
N THR A 199 10.76 -31.14 2.69
CA THR A 199 9.91 -31.04 1.51
C THR A 199 8.60 -30.36 1.90
N TYR A 200 8.18 -29.38 1.12
CA TYR A 200 6.82 -28.86 1.21
C TYR A 200 5.85 -29.90 0.64
N GLU A 201 4.90 -30.34 1.47
CA GLU A 201 3.76 -31.13 1.03
C GLU A 201 2.55 -30.20 0.96
N PRO A 202 1.95 -29.96 -0.22
CA PRO A 202 0.77 -29.14 -0.32
C PRO A 202 -0.38 -29.78 0.48
N PRO A 203 -1.28 -28.96 1.08
CA PRO A 203 -2.48 -29.46 1.74
C PRO A 203 -3.24 -30.41 0.80
N LYS A 204 -3.69 -31.56 1.31
CA LYS A 204 -4.52 -32.45 0.50
C LYS A 204 -5.89 -31.85 0.34
N VAL A 205 -6.35 -31.78 -0.91
CA VAL A 205 -7.75 -31.48 -1.22
C VAL A 205 -8.57 -32.73 -0.98
N ILE A 206 -9.50 -32.67 -0.03
CA ILE A 206 -10.48 -33.71 0.27
C ILE A 206 -11.77 -33.36 -0.48
N ASN A 207 -12.12 -34.21 -1.44
CA ASN A 207 -13.40 -34.13 -2.16
C ASN A 207 -14.43 -35.01 -1.45
N THR A 208 -15.45 -34.39 -0.86
CA THR A 208 -16.58 -35.09 -0.23
C THR A 208 -17.79 -35.02 -1.15
N THR A 209 -18.25 -36.15 -1.66
CA THR A 209 -19.51 -36.24 -2.42
C THR A 209 -20.66 -36.60 -1.49
N ILE A 210 -21.65 -35.71 -1.42
CA ILE A 210 -22.92 -35.92 -0.71
C ILE A 210 -23.98 -36.27 -1.75
N ASN A 211 -24.48 -37.51 -1.69
CA ASN A 211 -25.61 -37.93 -2.50
C ASN A 211 -26.90 -37.74 -1.69
N THR A 212 -27.83 -36.95 -2.21
CA THR A 212 -29.13 -36.69 -1.57
C THR A 212 -30.24 -37.16 -2.49
N GLU A 213 -31.04 -38.11 -2.03
CA GLU A 213 -32.28 -38.47 -2.69
C GLU A 213 -33.39 -37.50 -2.27
N MET A 214 -33.96 -36.76 -3.23
CA MET A 214 -35.21 -36.03 -3.04
C MET A 214 -36.35 -36.82 -3.65
N THR A 215 -37.28 -37.24 -2.81
CA THR A 215 -38.56 -37.81 -3.25
C THR A 215 -39.67 -36.79 -3.11
N THR A 216 -40.37 -36.52 -4.20
CA THR A 216 -41.64 -35.77 -4.22
C THR A 216 -42.76 -36.73 -4.63
N THR A 217 -44.03 -36.35 -4.41
CA THR A 217 -45.18 -37.22 -4.69
C THR A 217 -45.21 -37.64 -6.17
N GLY A 218 -44.68 -38.81 -6.48
CA GLY A 218 -44.60 -39.40 -7.82
C GLY A 218 -43.22 -39.44 -8.49
N SER A 219 -42.14 -38.95 -7.86
CA SER A 219 -40.79 -38.97 -8.45
C SER A 219 -39.66 -38.93 -7.41
N THR A 220 -38.59 -39.69 -7.62
CA THR A 220 -37.33 -39.59 -6.87
C THR A 220 -36.23 -39.08 -7.78
N SER A 221 -35.45 -38.11 -7.31
CA SER A 221 -34.26 -37.58 -7.98
C SER A 221 -33.04 -37.69 -7.06
N GLU A 222 -31.90 -38.11 -7.60
CA GLU A 222 -30.61 -38.06 -6.92
C GLU A 222 -29.91 -36.73 -7.22
N ILE A 223 -29.47 -36.04 -6.17
CA ILE A 223 -28.66 -34.83 -6.24
C ILE A 223 -27.29 -35.14 -5.66
N ASN A 224 -26.26 -35.08 -6.49
CA ASN A 224 -24.88 -35.26 -6.05
C ASN A 224 -24.23 -33.88 -5.88
N THR A 225 -23.86 -33.55 -4.65
CA THR A 225 -23.13 -32.33 -4.32
C THR A 225 -21.70 -32.69 -3.97
N THR A 226 -20.72 -32.12 -4.66
CA THR A 226 -19.30 -32.30 -4.29
C THR A 226 -18.82 -31.07 -3.54
N ILE A 227 -18.23 -31.29 -2.37
CA ILE A 227 -17.62 -30.25 -1.53
C ILE A 227 -16.11 -30.49 -1.51
N GLU A 228 -15.36 -29.47 -1.89
CA GLU A 228 -13.90 -29.46 -1.77
C GLU A 228 -13.52 -28.80 -0.45
N SER A 229 -12.64 -29.44 0.30
CA SER A 229 -12.07 -28.92 1.55
C SER A 229 -10.58 -29.24 1.61
N ASN A 230 -9.80 -28.42 2.29
CA ASN A 230 -8.40 -28.74 2.56
C ASN A 230 -8.30 -29.52 3.87
N GLU A 231 -7.40 -30.52 3.93
CA GLU A 231 -7.05 -31.26 5.15
C GLU A 231 -6.50 -30.36 6.27
#